data_AF-A0A8J7YKQ4-F1
#
_entry.id   AF-A0A8J7YKQ4-F1
#
_cell.length_a   1.000
_cell.length_b   1.000
_cell.length_c   1.000
_cell.angle_alpha   90.00
_cell.angle_beta   90.00
_cell.angle_gamma   90.00
#
_symmetry.space_group_name_H-M   'P 1'
#
loop_
_entity.id
_entity.type
_entity.pdbx_description
1 polymer ?
#
loop_
_entity_poly.entity_id
_entity_poly.type
_entity_poly.pdbx_seq_one_letter_code
_entity_poly.pdbx_strand_id
1 'polypeptide(L)'
;MSRYGTRRRFLTAAAAAFAGLGLATTTDADDHRTFTVEQDGDCYPVVPLSGDEPVEAFYEWGLDERSYSSEGTRELQDSETSLLFLYRGPEGLSLVVVHDAADDGTPGGKVTFEITGIPGSATWAVKDDLYEAETNVDTWEVNGTVLEANESTITDDYNASSENETAGDGNETEPYQNETEDTAIDQGKNDTAGDGNETEPDQNETAASTRTDEIDWWWTTGRTDGGALRGLAVDDLELRIEPAFNDEAELEDTPNDGEVTSWELLSGDREDPDRTALDLREPLTLRTGSCDGDTPTADDATEANATDNSTGTESEGETTDASEDGEDIAADNEDEADSDESE
;
A
#
# COMPACT_ATOMS: atom_id res chain seq x y z
N MET A 1 35.36 -5.34 -61.77
CA MET A 1 35.32 -6.28 -60.62
C MET A 1 34.42 -5.66 -59.56
N SER A 2 33.43 -6.44 -59.12
CA SER A 2 32.20 -6.00 -58.47
C SER A 2 32.35 -5.43 -57.07
N ARG A 3 31.42 -4.51 -56.77
CA ARG A 3 31.08 -3.92 -55.47
C ARG A 3 30.65 -5.03 -54.48
N TYR A 4 31.13 -4.97 -53.24
CA TYR A 4 30.60 -5.78 -52.13
C TYR A 4 29.59 -4.97 -51.32
N GLY A 5 28.41 -5.54 -51.16
CA GLY A 5 27.21 -4.92 -50.62
C GLY A 5 27.07 -5.03 -49.10
N THR A 6 26.43 -3.99 -48.57
CA THR A 6 25.88 -3.82 -47.23
C THR A 6 24.85 -4.89 -46.90
N ARG A 7 24.98 -5.57 -45.76
CA ARG A 7 23.90 -6.40 -45.19
C ARG A 7 23.11 -5.56 -44.19
N ARG A 8 21.97 -5.02 -44.62
CA ARG A 8 20.91 -4.52 -43.73
C ARG A 8 20.19 -5.73 -43.14
N ARG A 9 20.19 -5.89 -41.82
CA ARG A 9 19.27 -6.79 -41.12
C ARG A 9 17.94 -6.03 -40.99
N PHE A 10 16.91 -6.57 -41.63
CA PHE A 10 15.53 -6.16 -41.42
C PHE A 10 15.06 -6.75 -40.10
N LEU A 11 14.68 -5.90 -39.15
CA LEU A 11 13.83 -6.29 -38.03
C LEU A 11 12.39 -6.15 -38.52
N THR A 12 11.71 -7.28 -38.61
CA THR A 12 10.29 -7.38 -38.97
C THR A 12 9.48 -6.95 -37.77
N ALA A 13 8.85 -5.77 -37.83
CA ALA A 13 7.83 -5.37 -36.88
C ALA A 13 6.56 -6.20 -37.14
N ALA A 14 6.19 -7.04 -36.18
CA ALA A 14 4.87 -7.65 -36.14
C ALA A 14 3.92 -6.64 -35.48
N ALA A 15 3.14 -5.93 -36.29
CA ALA A 15 2.01 -5.15 -35.80
C ALA A 15 0.83 -6.11 -35.56
N ALA A 16 0.56 -6.43 -34.30
CA ALA A 16 -0.68 -7.08 -33.89
C ALA A 16 -1.74 -5.99 -33.72
N ALA A 17 -2.68 -5.91 -34.66
CA ALA A 17 -3.90 -5.12 -34.52
C ALA A 17 -4.89 -5.89 -33.65
N PHE A 18 -4.94 -5.57 -32.35
CA PHE A 18 -6.04 -5.99 -31.50
C PHE A 18 -7.20 -5.01 -31.67
N ALA A 19 -8.30 -5.51 -32.24
CA ALA A 19 -9.58 -4.82 -32.24
C ALA A 19 -10.09 -4.76 -30.80
N GLY A 20 -10.39 -3.55 -30.34
CA GLY A 20 -10.74 -3.22 -28.97
C GLY A 20 -11.93 -4.00 -28.40
N LEU A 21 -11.64 -4.73 -27.33
CA LEU A 21 -12.48 -4.84 -26.16
C LEU A 21 -11.64 -4.21 -25.05
N GLY A 22 -11.94 -2.96 -24.69
CA GLY A 22 -11.29 -2.29 -23.57
C GLY A 22 -11.72 -2.98 -22.28
N LEU A 23 -10.92 -3.91 -21.80
CA LEU A 23 -10.82 -4.15 -20.37
C LEU A 23 -10.06 -2.93 -19.86
N ALA A 24 -10.77 -1.97 -19.27
CA ALA A 24 -10.11 -1.02 -18.39
C ALA A 24 -9.47 -1.86 -17.29
N THR A 25 -8.15 -1.96 -17.30
CA THR A 25 -7.46 -2.51 -16.14
C THR A 25 -7.76 -1.56 -14.99
N THR A 26 -8.14 -2.10 -13.83
CA THR A 26 -8.47 -1.32 -12.63
C THR A 26 -7.36 -0.34 -12.21
N THR A 27 -6.16 -0.50 -12.77
CA THR A 27 -5.01 0.40 -12.64
C THR A 27 -5.30 1.84 -13.09
N ASP A 28 -6.00 2.08 -14.21
CA ASP A 28 -6.23 3.44 -14.70
C ASP A 28 -7.27 4.21 -13.86
N ALA A 29 -8.22 3.50 -13.25
CA ALA A 29 -9.24 4.09 -12.39
C ALA A 29 -8.71 4.41 -10.98
N ASP A 30 -7.69 3.68 -10.52
CA ASP A 30 -6.97 4.03 -9.29
C ASP A 30 -6.17 5.32 -9.40
N ASP A 31 -5.62 5.58 -10.58
CA ASP A 31 -4.59 6.62 -10.75
C ASP A 31 -5.10 8.05 -10.48
N HIS A 32 -6.41 8.28 -10.61
CA HIS A 32 -7.02 9.60 -10.43
C HIS A 32 -7.85 9.75 -9.13
N ARG A 33 -7.87 8.73 -8.26
CA ARG A 33 -8.59 8.84 -6.98
C ARG A 33 -7.81 9.71 -6.01
N THR A 34 -8.55 10.61 -5.35
CA THR A 34 -8.05 11.43 -4.25
C THR A 34 -8.44 10.79 -2.93
N PHE A 35 -7.57 10.90 -1.93
CA PHE A 35 -7.79 10.34 -0.60
C PHE A 35 -7.67 11.43 0.45
N THR A 36 -8.35 11.22 1.57
CA THR A 36 -8.24 12.08 2.75
C THR A 36 -8.16 11.25 4.01
N VAL A 37 -7.38 11.72 4.97
CA VAL A 37 -7.42 11.26 6.36
C VAL A 37 -8.07 12.34 7.20
N GLU A 38 -9.03 11.96 8.03
CA GLU A 38 -9.68 12.83 9.01
C GLU A 38 -9.39 12.34 10.43
N GLN A 39 -8.96 13.23 11.31
CA GLN A 39 -8.71 12.92 12.72
C GLN A 39 -8.98 14.17 13.57
N ASP A 40 -9.71 14.01 14.69
CA ASP A 40 -10.14 15.11 15.58
C ASP A 40 -10.80 16.31 14.86
N GLY A 41 -11.44 16.06 13.71
CA GLY A 41 -12.09 17.07 12.88
C GLY A 41 -11.16 17.86 11.94
N ASP A 42 -9.84 17.61 11.99
CA ASP A 42 -8.91 18.04 10.95
C ASP A 42 -8.98 17.10 9.73
N CYS A 43 -8.73 17.63 8.54
CA CYS A 43 -8.71 16.87 7.29
C CYS A 43 -7.39 17.08 6.56
N TYR A 44 -6.78 15.98 6.14
CA TYR A 44 -5.49 15.93 5.47
C TYR A 44 -5.65 15.30 4.08
N PRO A 45 -5.35 16.00 2.98
CA PRO A 45 -5.29 15.38 1.67
C PRO A 45 -4.13 14.38 1.60
N VAL A 46 -4.36 13.22 0.99
CA VAL A 46 -3.37 12.15 0.88
C VAL A 46 -3.10 11.83 -0.58
N VAL A 47 -1.83 11.89 -0.94
CA VAL A 47 -1.28 11.40 -2.19
C VAL A 47 -0.53 10.10 -1.88
N PRO A 48 -0.98 8.94 -2.40
CA PRO A 48 -0.28 7.68 -2.18
C PRO A 48 1.18 7.74 -2.65
N LEU A 49 2.08 7.20 -1.82
CA LEU A 49 3.44 6.88 -2.23
C LEU A 49 3.38 5.88 -3.38
N SER A 50 4.22 6.04 -4.38
CA SER A 50 4.15 5.22 -5.60
C SER A 50 5.46 4.47 -5.85
N GLY A 51 5.35 3.27 -6.42
CA GLY A 51 6.50 2.46 -6.82
C GLY A 51 6.16 1.41 -7.88
N ASP A 52 7.19 0.88 -8.54
CA ASP A 52 7.05 -0.11 -9.62
C ASP A 52 7.00 -1.57 -9.10
N GLU A 53 7.10 -1.76 -7.78
CA GLU A 53 7.20 -3.06 -7.11
C GLU A 53 5.94 -3.34 -6.29
N PRO A 54 5.51 -4.61 -6.17
CA PRO A 54 4.39 -4.97 -5.29
C PRO A 54 4.71 -4.61 -3.84
N VAL A 55 3.69 -4.39 -3.00
CA VAL A 55 3.91 -3.84 -1.65
C VAL A 55 4.74 -4.76 -0.76
N GLU A 56 4.76 -6.08 -0.96
CA GLU A 56 5.63 -7.01 -0.23
C GLU A 56 7.10 -6.77 -0.55
N ALA A 57 7.40 -6.51 -1.83
CA ALA A 57 8.76 -6.22 -2.26
C ALA A 57 9.21 -4.82 -1.83
N PHE A 58 8.30 -3.84 -1.85
CA PHE A 58 8.59 -2.51 -1.30
C PHE A 58 8.76 -2.54 0.23
N TYR A 59 7.98 -3.34 0.94
CA TYR A 59 8.10 -3.48 2.38
C TYR A 59 9.36 -4.28 2.78
N GLU A 60 9.73 -5.26 1.95
CA GLU A 60 10.93 -6.10 2.06
C GLU A 60 11.16 -6.62 3.48
N TRP A 61 10.36 -7.59 3.90
CA TRP A 61 10.50 -8.16 5.23
C TRP A 61 11.79 -8.98 5.36
N GLY A 62 12.69 -8.56 6.24
CA GLY A 62 14.07 -9.08 6.37
C GLY A 62 14.20 -10.45 7.03
N LEU A 63 13.52 -11.47 6.50
CA LEU A 63 13.56 -12.84 7.01
C LEU A 63 14.90 -13.54 6.77
N ASP A 64 15.51 -13.30 5.61
CA ASP A 64 16.75 -13.98 5.19
C ASP A 64 17.95 -13.60 6.07
N GLU A 65 18.01 -12.33 6.45
CA GLU A 65 19.06 -11.80 7.33
C GLU A 65 18.68 -11.91 8.81
N ARG A 66 17.44 -12.35 9.11
CA ARG A 66 16.88 -12.42 10.46
C ARG A 66 16.94 -11.07 11.17
N SER A 67 16.79 -9.98 10.42
CA SER A 67 16.59 -8.65 10.98
C SER A 67 15.20 -8.57 11.59
N TYR A 68 14.23 -9.27 10.99
CA TYR A 68 12.82 -9.27 11.43
C TYR A 68 12.30 -7.85 11.49
N SER A 69 12.47 -7.14 10.36
CA SER A 69 12.16 -5.74 10.20
C SER A 69 11.89 -5.45 8.72
N SER A 70 11.25 -4.32 8.43
CA SER A 70 11.03 -3.83 7.08
C SER A 70 12.32 -3.19 6.55
N GLU A 71 12.99 -3.84 5.60
CA GLU A 71 14.25 -3.36 5.01
C GLU A 71 14.01 -2.35 3.87
N GLY A 72 12.86 -2.44 3.21
CA GLY A 72 12.55 -1.62 2.05
C GLY A 72 11.99 -0.23 2.41
N THR A 73 11.56 -0.04 3.66
CA THR A 73 11.02 1.24 4.17
C THR A 73 12.02 2.03 5.01
N ARG A 74 13.30 1.62 5.07
CA ARG A 74 14.28 2.20 6.00
C ARG A 74 14.52 3.70 5.86
N GLU A 75 14.38 4.24 4.65
CA GLU A 75 14.52 5.68 4.42
C GLU A 75 13.31 6.49 4.95
N LEU A 76 12.19 5.81 5.25
CA LEU A 76 10.97 6.40 5.81
C LEU A 76 10.92 6.29 7.34
N GLN A 77 11.58 5.30 7.91
CA GLN A 77 11.51 4.97 9.33
C GLN A 77 12.08 6.07 10.24
N ASP A 78 11.43 6.27 11.37
CA ASP A 78 11.91 7.10 12.47
C ASP A 78 11.73 6.35 13.79
N SER A 79 12.69 6.52 14.70
CA SER A 79 12.66 5.90 16.03
C SER A 79 11.40 6.29 16.80
N GLU A 80 10.87 5.34 17.58
CA GLU A 80 9.71 5.54 18.48
C GLU A 80 8.47 6.11 17.75
N THR A 81 8.37 5.88 16.43
CA THR A 81 7.34 6.45 15.55
C THR A 81 6.56 5.36 14.83
N SER A 82 5.24 5.45 14.86
CA SER A 82 4.36 4.65 14.00
C SER A 82 4.08 5.42 12.71
N LEU A 83 4.22 4.77 11.56
CA LEU A 83 3.99 5.33 10.24
C LEU A 83 2.75 4.71 9.61
N LEU A 84 1.91 5.54 9.00
CA LEU A 84 0.74 5.14 8.23
C LEU A 84 0.80 5.80 6.86
N PHE A 85 0.62 5.04 5.79
CA PHE A 85 0.53 5.62 4.45
C PHE A 85 -0.16 4.73 3.43
N LEU A 86 -0.58 5.34 2.33
CA LEU A 86 -1.04 4.61 1.15
C LEU A 86 0.12 4.37 0.20
N TYR A 87 0.21 3.14 -0.31
CA TYR A 87 1.15 2.74 -1.34
C TYR A 87 0.41 2.30 -2.60
N ARG A 88 0.79 2.87 -3.74
CA ARG A 88 0.32 2.49 -5.07
C ARG A 88 1.43 1.72 -5.78
N GLY A 89 1.21 0.42 -5.93
CA GLY A 89 2.09 -0.49 -6.65
C GLY A 89 1.41 -1.13 -7.88
N PRO A 90 2.10 -2.07 -8.56
CA PRO A 90 1.57 -2.77 -9.73
C PRO A 90 0.36 -3.66 -9.41
N GLU A 91 0.12 -3.99 -8.14
CA GLU A 91 -1.04 -4.77 -7.66
C GLU A 91 -2.15 -3.90 -7.05
N GLY A 92 -2.10 -2.59 -7.26
CA GLY A 92 -3.09 -1.62 -6.82
C GLY A 92 -2.74 -0.93 -5.49
N LEU A 93 -3.77 -0.39 -4.85
CA LEU A 93 -3.65 0.40 -3.64
C LEU A 93 -3.58 -0.48 -2.38
N SER A 94 -2.63 -0.17 -1.52
CA SER A 94 -2.43 -0.77 -0.20
C SER A 94 -2.34 0.29 0.89
N LEU A 95 -2.84 -0.03 2.09
CA LEU A 95 -2.50 0.67 3.33
C LEU A 95 -1.26 0.01 3.91
N VAL A 96 -0.27 0.79 4.32
CA VAL A 96 0.97 0.30 4.92
C VAL A 96 1.14 0.92 6.30
N VAL A 97 1.52 0.07 7.25
CA VAL A 97 1.86 0.43 8.61
C VAL A 97 3.28 -0.05 8.89
N VAL A 98 4.13 0.83 9.42
CA VAL A 98 5.48 0.50 9.90
C VAL A 98 5.64 1.10 11.29
N HIS A 99 6.08 0.31 12.25
CA HIS A 99 6.36 0.76 13.59
C HIS A 99 7.87 0.83 13.80
N ASP A 100 8.34 1.95 14.36
CA ASP A 100 9.72 2.19 14.78
C ASP A 100 10.76 2.19 13.64
N ALA A 101 12.04 2.13 14.00
CA ALA A 101 13.14 2.05 13.06
C ALA A 101 14.07 0.84 13.28
N ALA A 102 14.42 0.18 12.18
CA ALA A 102 15.33 -0.95 12.19
C ALA A 102 16.76 -0.51 12.54
N ASP A 103 17.48 -1.36 13.28
CA ASP A 103 18.85 -1.15 13.78
C ASP A 103 19.04 0.15 14.59
N ASP A 104 17.95 0.68 15.12
CA ASP A 104 18.03 1.74 16.10
C ASP A 104 18.34 1.17 17.51
N GLY A 105 18.53 2.06 18.48
CA GLY A 105 18.82 1.67 19.86
C GLY A 105 17.59 1.66 20.77
N THR A 106 16.39 1.85 20.22
CA THR A 106 15.17 2.01 21.03
C THR A 106 14.72 0.65 21.55
N PRO A 107 14.00 0.58 22.68
CA PRO A 107 13.65 -0.70 23.29
C PRO A 107 12.59 -1.52 22.53
N GLY A 108 11.93 -0.92 21.52
CA GLY A 108 10.80 -1.47 20.78
C GLY A 108 9.47 -0.85 21.23
N GLY A 109 8.35 -1.56 21.02
CA GLY A 109 7.04 -1.04 21.42
C GLY A 109 5.91 -2.07 21.29
N LYS A 110 4.69 -1.56 21.48
CA LYS A 110 3.44 -2.32 21.30
C LYS A 110 2.32 -1.40 20.80
N VAL A 111 1.54 -1.89 19.85
CA VAL A 111 0.43 -1.16 19.20
C VAL A 111 -0.68 -2.12 18.86
N THR A 112 -1.92 -1.72 19.12
CA THR A 112 -3.12 -2.40 18.63
C THR A 112 -3.86 -1.46 17.70
N PHE A 113 -4.18 -1.90 16.47
CA PHE A 113 -5.13 -1.20 15.61
C PHE A 113 -6.38 -2.06 15.38
N GLU A 114 -7.54 -1.52 15.73
CA GLU A 114 -8.82 -2.01 15.20
C GLU A 114 -9.15 -1.24 13.92
N ILE A 115 -9.27 -1.96 12.80
CA ILE A 115 -9.54 -1.37 11.48
C ILE A 115 -10.90 -1.86 10.99
N THR A 116 -11.85 -0.93 10.90
CA THR A 116 -13.22 -1.18 10.42
C THR A 116 -13.41 -0.64 9.01
N GLY A 117 -14.37 -1.22 8.27
CA GLY A 117 -14.67 -0.79 6.90
C GLY A 117 -13.80 -1.45 5.81
N ILE A 118 -12.96 -2.41 6.18
CA ILE A 118 -12.08 -3.13 5.25
C ILE A 118 -12.93 -3.83 4.18
N PRO A 119 -12.69 -3.59 2.87
CA PRO A 119 -13.35 -4.34 1.81
C PRO A 119 -13.15 -5.84 1.98
N GLY A 120 -14.19 -6.65 1.82
CA GLY A 120 -14.12 -8.10 2.03
C GLY A 120 -13.15 -8.81 1.08
N SER A 121 -12.80 -8.19 -0.05
CA SER A 121 -11.79 -8.65 -1.00
C SER A 121 -10.36 -8.23 -0.65
N ALA A 122 -10.17 -7.37 0.35
CA ALA A 122 -8.85 -6.92 0.78
C ALA A 122 -8.12 -8.02 1.56
N THR A 123 -6.80 -8.05 1.40
CA THR A 123 -5.93 -9.08 1.96
C THR A 123 -4.71 -8.42 2.57
N TRP A 124 -4.33 -8.87 3.76
CA TRP A 124 -3.03 -8.55 4.34
C TRP A 124 -1.93 -9.23 3.52
N ALA A 125 -1.28 -8.44 2.67
CA ALA A 125 -0.22 -8.84 1.76
C ALA A 125 1.12 -8.98 2.51
N VAL A 126 1.33 -8.12 3.51
CA VAL A 126 2.41 -8.30 4.48
C VAL A 126 1.78 -8.49 5.84
N LYS A 127 2.18 -9.58 6.46
CA LYS A 127 1.99 -9.88 7.87
C LYS A 127 3.37 -10.04 8.48
N ASP A 128 3.44 -9.81 9.77
CA ASP A 128 4.63 -9.91 10.60
C ASP A 128 5.35 -11.28 10.47
N ASP A 129 6.58 -11.40 10.98
CA ASP A 129 7.36 -12.62 10.97
C ASP A 129 6.66 -13.74 11.76
N LEU A 130 6.05 -14.68 11.05
CA LEU A 130 5.60 -15.93 11.65
C LEU A 130 6.83 -16.75 12.08
N TYR A 131 7.27 -16.63 13.33
CA TYR A 131 8.34 -17.44 13.90
C TYR A 131 7.92 -18.14 15.19
N GLU A 132 8.38 -19.38 15.35
CA GLU A 132 8.09 -20.19 16.53
C GLU A 132 8.99 -19.77 17.72
N ALA A 133 8.54 -18.79 18.50
CA ALA A 133 9.15 -18.43 19.78
C ALA A 133 8.13 -17.91 20.79
N GLU A 134 8.46 -17.97 22.08
CA GLU A 134 7.66 -17.39 23.18
C GLU A 134 7.55 -15.85 23.10
N THR A 135 8.33 -15.22 22.22
CA THR A 135 8.33 -13.77 21.99
C THR A 135 7.51 -13.34 20.78
N ASN A 136 7.03 -14.28 19.95
CA ASN A 136 6.03 -13.97 18.93
C ASN A 136 4.68 -13.95 19.65
N VAL A 137 4.22 -12.74 19.98
CA VAL A 137 2.98 -12.51 20.73
C VAL A 137 1.97 -11.72 19.91
N ASP A 138 2.30 -11.46 18.65
CA ASP A 138 1.50 -10.70 17.70
C ASP A 138 0.23 -11.47 17.37
N THR A 139 -0.89 -10.77 17.40
CA THR A 139 -2.20 -11.36 17.21
C THR A 139 -2.87 -10.74 16.00
N TRP A 140 -3.40 -11.60 15.12
CA TRP A 140 -4.05 -11.20 13.89
C TRP A 140 -5.49 -11.69 13.88
N GLU A 141 -6.43 -10.88 14.36
CA GLU A 141 -7.85 -11.18 14.25
C GLU A 141 -8.42 -10.62 12.94
N VAL A 142 -8.73 -11.51 12.00
CA VAL A 142 -9.27 -11.13 10.68
C VAL A 142 -10.72 -11.59 10.57
N ASN A 143 -11.64 -10.65 10.42
CA ASN A 143 -13.09 -10.93 10.38
C ASN A 143 -13.60 -11.77 11.57
N GLY A 144 -13.12 -11.51 12.78
CA GLY A 144 -13.48 -12.28 13.97
C GLY A 144 -12.81 -13.66 14.08
N THR A 145 -11.83 -13.94 13.21
CA THR A 145 -11.04 -15.17 13.24
C THR A 145 -9.61 -14.84 13.63
N VAL A 146 -9.21 -15.27 14.83
CA VAL A 146 -7.82 -15.20 15.27
C VAL A 146 -6.98 -16.14 14.40
N LEU A 147 -5.97 -15.58 13.74
CA LEU A 147 -4.96 -16.31 13.01
C LEU A 147 -3.78 -16.54 13.96
N GLU A 148 -3.64 -17.77 14.44
CA GLU A 148 -2.51 -18.13 15.30
C GLU A 148 -1.22 -18.13 14.49
N ALA A 149 -0.15 -17.55 15.05
CA ALA A 149 1.16 -17.42 14.40
C ALA A 149 1.80 -18.78 13.98
N ASN A 150 1.25 -19.90 14.46
CA ASN A 150 1.75 -21.26 14.23
C ASN A 150 0.85 -22.13 13.34
N GLU A 151 -0.26 -21.63 12.80
CA GLU A 151 -1.13 -22.45 11.95
C GLU A 151 -0.55 -22.51 10.51
N SER A 152 0.00 -23.67 10.15
CA SER A 152 0.66 -23.94 8.85
C SER A 152 -0.24 -23.76 7.62
N THR A 153 -1.53 -23.45 7.82
CA THR A 153 -2.49 -23.19 6.75
C THR A 153 -2.30 -21.82 6.09
N ILE A 154 -1.45 -20.96 6.65
CA ILE A 154 -1.16 -19.63 6.09
C ILE A 154 0.06 -19.64 5.14
N THR A 155 0.97 -20.61 5.26
CA THR A 155 2.26 -20.59 4.53
C THR A 155 2.32 -21.43 3.26
N ASP A 156 1.45 -22.43 3.08
CA ASP A 156 1.63 -23.40 1.99
C ASP A 156 1.26 -22.87 0.58
N ASP A 157 0.53 -21.76 0.47
CA ASP A 157 0.17 -21.16 -0.84
C ASP A 157 0.63 -19.70 -1.02
N TYR A 158 1.16 -19.03 0.02
CA TYR A 158 1.28 -17.56 0.00
C TYR A 158 2.70 -16.98 -0.10
N ASN A 159 3.77 -17.78 0.05
CA ASN A 159 5.16 -17.32 -0.16
C ASN A 159 5.98 -18.17 -1.14
N ALA A 160 5.38 -19.22 -1.73
CA ALA A 160 6.08 -20.07 -2.70
C ALA A 160 6.02 -19.47 -4.13
N SER A 161 6.63 -18.30 -4.34
CA SER A 161 6.93 -17.82 -5.70
C SER A 161 8.37 -17.34 -5.89
N SER A 162 9.35 -18.03 -5.29
CA SER A 162 10.75 -17.84 -5.72
C SER A 162 11.69 -19.03 -5.53
N GLU A 163 11.20 -20.23 -5.15
CA GLU A 163 12.06 -21.41 -5.17
C GLU A 163 12.10 -22.04 -6.57
N ASN A 164 13.00 -21.51 -7.39
CA ASN A 164 13.47 -22.17 -8.60
C ASN A 164 14.19 -23.47 -8.21
N GLU A 165 13.59 -24.60 -8.58
CA GLU A 165 14.09 -25.95 -8.37
C GLU A 165 15.57 -26.09 -8.76
N THR A 166 16.41 -26.45 -7.77
CA THR A 166 17.69 -27.09 -8.06
C THR A 166 17.69 -28.49 -7.49
N ALA A 167 17.52 -29.47 -8.38
CA ALA A 167 17.60 -30.89 -8.09
C ALA A 167 18.93 -31.29 -7.41
N GLY A 168 18.85 -32.15 -6.39
CA GLY A 168 20.04 -32.68 -5.72
C GLY A 168 19.76 -33.81 -4.70
N ASP A 169 19.49 -35.01 -5.23
CA ASP A 169 19.90 -36.35 -4.75
C ASP A 169 19.98 -36.66 -3.23
N GLY A 170 19.01 -37.46 -2.76
CA GLY A 170 19.27 -38.74 -2.10
C GLY A 170 19.67 -38.75 -0.62
N ASN A 171 18.80 -39.26 0.25
CA ASN A 171 19.04 -40.56 0.90
C ASN A 171 17.78 -41.10 1.60
N GLU A 172 17.64 -42.41 1.53
CA GLU A 172 16.56 -43.25 2.01
C GLU A 172 16.49 -43.31 3.55
N THR A 173 15.28 -43.42 4.11
CA THR A 173 14.94 -44.47 5.09
C THR A 173 13.42 -44.65 5.23
N GLU A 174 12.96 -45.84 4.82
CA GLU A 174 11.62 -46.44 4.85
C GLU A 174 11.16 -46.83 6.30
N PRO A 175 9.97 -47.44 6.52
CA PRO A 175 8.63 -46.83 6.46
C PRO A 175 7.80 -47.19 7.72
N TYR A 176 6.68 -46.52 7.98
CA TYR A 176 5.61 -47.09 8.81
C TYR A 176 4.28 -47.04 8.05
N GLN A 177 3.78 -48.24 7.78
CA GLN A 177 2.50 -48.49 7.13
C GLN A 177 1.36 -48.26 8.12
N ASN A 178 0.24 -47.73 7.62
CA ASN A 178 -1.04 -48.34 7.97
C ASN A 178 -2.07 -48.18 6.86
N GLU A 179 -2.93 -49.18 6.81
CA GLU A 179 -3.63 -49.67 5.63
C GLU A 179 -4.91 -48.89 5.32
N THR A 180 -5.24 -48.95 4.04
CA THR A 180 -6.51 -48.64 3.38
C THR A 180 -7.69 -49.41 3.97
N GLU A 181 -8.83 -48.75 4.16
CA GLU A 181 -10.12 -49.39 3.91
C GLU A 181 -11.03 -48.49 3.06
N ASP A 182 -11.59 -49.18 2.08
CA ASP A 182 -12.35 -48.80 0.91
C ASP A 182 -13.84 -48.94 1.27
N THR A 183 -14.66 -47.90 1.09
CA THR A 183 -16.11 -48.07 0.93
C THR A 183 -16.71 -46.99 0.03
N ALA A 184 -16.93 -47.35 -1.24
CA ALA A 184 -17.84 -46.69 -2.15
C ALA A 184 -19.24 -47.34 -2.09
N ILE A 185 -20.30 -46.56 -1.83
CA ILE A 185 -21.75 -46.85 -2.00
C ILE A 185 -22.44 -45.46 -2.05
N ASP A 186 -23.43 -45.07 -2.85
CA ASP A 186 -24.20 -45.55 -4.01
C ASP A 186 -25.08 -44.35 -4.44
N GLN A 187 -25.44 -44.29 -5.71
CA GLN A 187 -26.30 -43.27 -6.29
C GLN A 187 -27.77 -43.55 -5.93
N GLY A 188 -28.37 -42.68 -5.13
CA GLY A 188 -29.80 -42.71 -4.81
C GLY A 188 -30.52 -41.43 -5.21
N LYS A 189 -31.13 -41.44 -6.39
CA LYS A 189 -32.14 -40.47 -6.82
C LYS A 189 -33.29 -40.43 -5.82
N ASN A 190 -33.74 -39.25 -5.43
CA ASN A 190 -35.08 -39.08 -4.87
C ASN A 190 -35.72 -37.81 -5.42
N ASP A 191 -36.63 -38.00 -6.37
CA ASP A 191 -37.57 -36.99 -6.82
C ASP A 191 -38.60 -36.73 -5.71
N THR A 192 -38.77 -35.49 -5.28
CA THR A 192 -40.04 -35.04 -4.69
C THR A 192 -40.26 -33.58 -5.05
N ALA A 193 -41.29 -33.36 -5.88
CA ALA A 193 -41.84 -32.06 -6.21
C ALA A 193 -42.50 -31.42 -4.98
N GLY A 194 -42.24 -30.13 -4.77
CA GLY A 194 -42.85 -29.32 -3.72
C GLY A 194 -42.86 -27.85 -4.10
N ASP A 195 -43.92 -27.46 -4.81
CA ASP A 195 -44.64 -26.18 -4.80
C ASP A 195 -43.94 -24.93 -4.22
N GLY A 196 -43.54 -24.02 -5.12
CA GLY A 196 -43.91 -22.60 -5.08
C GLY A 196 -43.46 -21.74 -3.89
N ASN A 197 -42.27 -21.13 -4.01
CA ASN A 197 -42.10 -19.68 -3.80
C ASN A 197 -40.71 -19.28 -4.34
N GLU A 198 -40.58 -19.11 -5.65
CA GLU A 198 -39.40 -18.47 -6.24
C GLU A 198 -39.45 -16.98 -5.87
N THR A 199 -38.87 -16.67 -4.72
CA THR A 199 -38.33 -15.34 -4.50
C THR A 199 -37.04 -15.35 -5.31
N GLU A 200 -37.11 -14.87 -6.55
CA GLU A 200 -35.94 -14.46 -7.32
C GLU A 200 -35.02 -13.70 -6.34
N PRO A 201 -33.78 -14.17 -6.07
CA PRO A 201 -32.85 -13.32 -5.36
C PRO A 201 -32.64 -12.12 -6.25
N ASP A 202 -33.11 -10.98 -5.76
CA ASP A 202 -32.84 -9.66 -6.33
C ASP A 202 -31.33 -9.61 -6.63
N GLN A 203 -30.96 -9.66 -7.90
CA GLN A 203 -29.60 -9.40 -8.39
C GLN A 203 -29.32 -7.90 -8.29
N ASN A 204 -29.73 -7.30 -7.18
CA ASN A 204 -29.39 -5.96 -6.79
C ASN A 204 -27.98 -6.06 -6.21
N GLU A 205 -27.05 -5.53 -7.00
CA GLU A 205 -25.62 -5.39 -6.74
C GLU A 205 -25.26 -5.57 -5.27
N THR A 206 -24.59 -6.68 -4.96
CA THR A 206 -24.05 -6.95 -3.63
C THR A 206 -23.22 -5.75 -3.20
N ALA A 207 -23.72 -4.97 -2.24
CA ALA A 207 -22.87 -4.07 -1.48
C ALA A 207 -21.63 -4.85 -1.10
N ALA A 208 -20.44 -4.33 -1.45
CA ALA A 208 -19.20 -4.99 -1.09
C ALA A 208 -19.23 -5.22 0.43
N SER A 209 -19.19 -6.48 0.86
CA SER A 209 -19.19 -6.78 2.28
C SER A 209 -17.95 -6.18 2.90
N THR A 210 -18.08 -5.39 3.96
CA THR A 210 -16.92 -4.94 4.74
C THR A 210 -16.68 -5.86 5.93
N ARG A 211 -15.48 -5.78 6.50
CA ARG A 211 -15.11 -6.48 7.74
C ARG A 211 -14.36 -5.55 8.70
N THR A 212 -14.15 -6.07 9.90
CA THR A 212 -13.25 -5.52 10.92
C THR A 212 -12.10 -6.49 11.13
N ASP A 213 -10.89 -5.96 11.14
CA ASP A 213 -9.69 -6.69 11.55
C ASP A 213 -9.09 -5.96 12.78
N GLU A 214 -8.56 -6.71 13.74
CA GLU A 214 -7.84 -6.20 14.91
C GLU A 214 -6.45 -6.85 14.92
N ILE A 215 -5.42 -6.02 14.89
CA ILE A 215 -4.03 -6.49 14.84
C ILE A 215 -3.26 -5.90 16.03
N ASP A 216 -2.60 -6.79 16.76
CA ASP A 216 -1.72 -6.48 17.87
C ASP A 216 -0.28 -6.74 17.45
N TRP A 217 0.54 -5.70 17.49
CA TRP A 217 1.97 -5.74 17.20
C TRP A 217 2.79 -5.54 18.47
N TRP A 218 3.89 -6.27 18.58
CA TRP A 218 4.91 -6.15 19.59
C TRP A 218 6.27 -6.42 18.98
N TRP A 219 7.21 -5.51 19.23
CA TRP A 219 8.59 -5.70 18.78
C TRP A 219 9.58 -5.33 19.86
N THR A 220 10.77 -5.91 19.72
CA THR A 220 11.89 -5.67 20.64
C THR A 220 12.90 -4.68 20.06
N THR A 221 13.97 -4.47 20.81
CA THR A 221 14.97 -3.44 20.57
C THR A 221 15.56 -3.47 19.16
N GLY A 222 15.59 -2.31 18.51
CA GLY A 222 16.23 -2.11 17.20
C GLY A 222 15.55 -2.84 16.06
N ARG A 223 14.23 -3.07 16.17
CA ARG A 223 13.41 -3.72 15.14
C ARG A 223 12.23 -2.84 14.78
N THR A 224 11.68 -3.11 13.61
CA THR A 224 10.35 -2.61 13.23
C THR A 224 9.31 -3.71 13.30
N ASP A 225 8.06 -3.29 13.33
CA ASP A 225 6.90 -4.15 13.09
C ASP A 225 5.92 -3.51 12.09
N GLY A 226 4.83 -4.19 11.76
CA GLY A 226 3.69 -3.63 11.04
C GLY A 226 3.11 -4.58 9.99
N GLY A 227 2.61 -4.01 8.90
CA GLY A 227 2.01 -4.81 7.83
C GLY A 227 1.45 -3.98 6.69
N ALA A 228 0.93 -4.68 5.68
CA ALA A 228 0.34 -4.03 4.51
C ALA A 228 -0.97 -4.70 4.08
N LEU A 229 -2.04 -3.92 4.02
CA LEU A 229 -3.37 -4.33 3.60
C LEU A 229 -3.61 -3.91 2.14
N ARG A 230 -3.61 -4.87 1.21
CA ARG A 230 -3.86 -4.66 -0.23
C ARG A 230 -5.36 -4.77 -0.55
N GLY A 231 -5.76 -4.10 -1.62
CA GLY A 231 -7.07 -4.31 -2.25
C GLY A 231 -8.06 -3.19 -1.92
N LEU A 232 -7.52 -1.99 -1.69
CA LEU A 232 -8.27 -0.82 -1.24
C LEU A 232 -8.77 0.07 -2.38
N ALA A 233 -8.44 -0.28 -3.63
CA ALA A 233 -8.84 0.45 -4.83
C ALA A 233 -10.34 0.25 -5.19
N VAL A 234 -11.24 0.43 -4.22
CA VAL A 234 -12.71 0.39 -4.35
C VAL A 234 -13.28 1.81 -4.49
N ASP A 235 -14.48 1.95 -5.04
CA ASP A 235 -15.04 3.27 -5.39
C ASP A 235 -15.29 4.14 -4.13
N ASP A 236 -16.00 3.58 -3.14
CA ASP A 236 -16.36 4.24 -1.89
C ASP A 236 -15.52 3.69 -0.72
N LEU A 237 -14.18 3.78 -0.82
CA LEU A 237 -13.30 3.38 0.27
C LEU A 237 -13.56 4.29 1.49
N GLU A 238 -13.85 3.67 2.63
CA GLU A 238 -13.88 4.30 3.94
C GLU A 238 -13.37 3.29 4.98
N LEU A 239 -12.18 3.56 5.54
CA LEU A 239 -11.58 2.81 6.62
C LEU A 239 -11.55 3.67 7.87
N ARG A 240 -11.89 3.10 9.01
CA ARG A 240 -11.69 3.74 10.31
C ARG A 240 -10.70 2.93 11.12
N ILE A 241 -9.68 3.60 11.63
CA ILE A 241 -8.61 3.02 12.44
C ILE A 241 -8.77 3.57 13.85
N GLU A 242 -9.01 2.68 14.81
CA GLU A 242 -8.98 2.98 16.23
C GLU A 242 -7.63 2.51 16.79
N PRO A 243 -6.73 3.44 17.14
CA PRO A 243 -5.43 3.08 17.65
C PRO A 243 -5.45 2.87 19.17
N ALA A 244 -4.60 1.97 19.64
CA ALA A 244 -4.21 1.90 21.03
C ALA A 244 -2.69 1.70 21.10
N PHE A 245 -1.98 2.71 21.60
CA PHE A 245 -0.52 2.70 21.73
C PHE A 245 -0.10 2.44 23.17
N ASN A 246 1.08 1.82 23.34
CA ASN A 246 1.73 1.68 24.64
C ASN A 246 0.82 0.97 25.65
N ASP A 247 0.61 1.55 26.84
CA ASP A 247 -0.24 0.98 27.90
C ASP A 247 -1.72 0.83 27.50
N GLU A 248 -2.15 1.44 26.40
CA GLU A 248 -3.53 1.28 25.88
C GLU A 248 -3.66 0.07 24.94
N ALA A 249 -2.55 -0.50 24.43
CA ALA A 249 -2.55 -1.68 23.57
C ALA A 249 -2.92 -2.96 24.33
N GLU A 250 -3.54 -3.94 23.66
CA GLU A 250 -4.02 -5.19 24.27
C GLU A 250 -2.87 -6.03 24.89
N LEU A 251 -1.66 -5.85 24.36
CA LEU A 251 -0.43 -6.50 24.86
C LEU A 251 0.19 -5.80 26.09
N GLU A 252 -0.62 -5.16 26.95
CA GLU A 252 -0.15 -4.40 28.13
C GLU A 252 0.84 -5.21 29.00
N ASP A 253 0.52 -6.48 29.25
CA ASP A 253 1.26 -7.40 30.13
C ASP A 253 2.58 -7.94 29.54
N THR A 254 2.85 -7.69 28.25
CA THR A 254 4.10 -8.12 27.62
C THR A 254 5.24 -7.18 28.02
N PRO A 255 6.35 -7.70 28.57
CA PRO A 255 7.45 -6.86 29.03
C PRO A 255 8.10 -6.12 27.86
N ASN A 256 7.87 -4.80 27.79
CA ASN A 256 8.57 -3.86 26.94
C ASN A 256 8.77 -2.55 27.69
N ASP A 257 9.97 -1.98 27.63
CA ASP A 257 10.30 -0.69 28.25
C ASP A 257 10.22 0.47 27.22
N GLY A 258 9.89 0.17 25.97
CA GLY A 258 9.80 1.15 24.88
C GLY A 258 8.44 1.80 24.76
N GLU A 259 8.43 3.00 24.17
CA GLU A 259 7.25 3.84 24.03
C GLU A 259 7.19 4.39 22.60
N VAL A 260 6.05 4.22 21.93
CA VAL A 260 5.74 4.94 20.71
C VAL A 260 5.31 6.35 21.09
N THR A 261 6.09 7.35 20.67
CA THR A 261 5.89 8.76 21.04
C THR A 261 5.35 9.61 19.90
N SER A 262 5.37 9.08 18.67
CA SER A 262 4.85 9.74 17.47
C SER A 262 4.03 8.79 16.62
N TRP A 263 2.99 9.31 15.97
CA TRP A 263 2.27 8.63 14.89
C TRP A 263 2.17 9.59 13.73
N GLU A 264 2.61 9.17 12.55
CA GLU A 264 2.71 10.04 11.38
C GLU A 264 2.01 9.44 10.16
N LEU A 265 1.30 10.31 9.45
CA LEU A 265 0.79 10.06 8.11
C LEU A 265 1.82 10.54 7.08
N LEU A 266 2.24 9.65 6.17
CA LEU A 266 3.07 9.99 5.03
C LEU A 266 2.24 10.17 3.76
N SER A 267 2.60 11.17 2.95
CA SER A 267 1.93 11.48 1.69
C SER A 267 2.91 12.10 0.68
N GLY A 268 2.69 11.85 -0.61
CA GLY A 268 3.45 12.52 -1.68
C GLY A 268 4.63 11.71 -2.21
N ASP A 269 5.78 12.37 -2.34
CA ASP A 269 6.98 11.76 -2.92
C ASP A 269 7.55 10.69 -1.99
N ARG A 270 8.01 9.58 -2.56
CA ARG A 270 8.53 8.44 -1.76
C ARG A 270 9.90 8.68 -1.19
N GLU A 271 10.73 9.46 -1.85
CA GLU A 271 12.09 9.76 -1.39
C GLU A 271 12.09 10.92 -0.38
N ASP A 272 11.04 11.75 -0.40
CA ASP A 272 10.87 12.90 0.51
C ASP A 272 9.38 13.18 0.77
N PRO A 273 8.69 12.34 1.57
CA PRO A 273 7.26 12.50 1.80
C PRO A 273 6.95 13.68 2.72
N ASP A 274 5.77 14.26 2.51
CA ASP A 274 5.15 15.13 3.50
C ASP A 274 4.76 14.28 4.72
N ARG A 275 5.12 14.78 5.91
CA ARG A 275 4.83 14.13 7.20
C ARG A 275 3.81 14.94 7.99
N THR A 276 2.73 14.29 8.39
CA THR A 276 1.68 14.89 9.22
C THR A 276 1.59 14.13 10.54
N ALA A 277 1.80 14.81 11.66
CA ALA A 277 1.62 14.23 12.98
C ALA A 277 0.13 13.96 13.25
N LEU A 278 -0.15 12.78 13.79
CA LEU A 278 -1.46 12.30 14.21
C LEU A 278 -1.51 12.21 15.74
N ASP A 279 -2.71 12.30 16.30
CA ASP A 279 -2.94 12.09 17.73
C ASP A 279 -2.99 10.58 18.04
N LEU A 280 -2.15 10.14 18.99
CA LEU A 280 -2.05 8.74 19.42
C LEU A 280 -3.35 8.18 20.04
N ARG A 281 -4.28 9.03 20.47
CA ARG A 281 -5.49 8.60 21.18
C ARG A 281 -6.77 8.80 20.39
N GLU A 282 -6.69 9.52 19.28
CA GLU A 282 -7.87 9.81 18.48
C GLU A 282 -7.95 8.85 17.28
N PRO A 283 -9.11 8.25 17.03
CA PRO A 283 -9.31 7.42 15.86
C PRO A 283 -9.28 8.28 14.60
N LEU A 284 -8.79 7.71 13.50
CA LEU A 284 -8.81 8.37 12.19
C LEU A 284 -9.73 7.66 11.20
N THR A 285 -10.17 8.41 10.20
CA THR A 285 -10.92 7.89 9.05
C THR A 285 -10.15 8.19 7.77
N LEU A 286 -9.75 7.15 7.05
CA LEU A 286 -9.22 7.24 5.69
C LEU A 286 -10.36 7.01 4.71
N ARG A 287 -10.52 7.87 3.70
CA ARG A 287 -11.56 7.70 2.68
C ARG A 287 -11.18 8.22 1.31
N THR A 288 -11.85 7.75 0.27
CA THR A 288 -11.84 8.40 -1.04
C THR A 288 -12.54 9.76 -0.91
N GLY A 289 -11.94 10.83 -1.46
CA GLY A 289 -12.54 12.16 -1.45
C GLY A 289 -11.53 13.30 -1.39
N SER A 290 -12.02 14.49 -1.05
CA SER A 290 -11.22 15.71 -0.86
C SER A 290 -11.70 16.46 0.39
N CYS A 291 -10.82 17.25 1.01
CA CYS A 291 -11.14 17.99 2.24
C CYS A 291 -12.15 19.12 2.04
N ASP A 292 -12.42 19.52 0.80
CA ASP A 292 -13.36 20.59 0.48
C ASP A 292 -14.83 20.14 0.49
N GLY A 293 -15.10 18.85 0.76
CA GLY A 293 -16.45 18.35 0.99
C GLY A 293 -17.32 18.20 -0.26
N ASP A 294 -16.74 18.38 -1.45
CA ASP A 294 -17.44 18.08 -2.69
C ASP A 294 -17.41 16.56 -2.91
N THR A 295 -18.56 15.93 -2.66
CA THR A 295 -18.82 14.56 -3.10
C THR A 295 -18.58 14.49 -4.61
N PRO A 296 -17.72 13.60 -5.12
CA PRO A 296 -17.50 13.48 -6.55
C PRO A 296 -18.84 13.14 -7.20
N THR A 297 -19.43 14.10 -7.90
CA THR A 297 -20.56 13.80 -8.78
C THR A 297 -19.97 13.24 -10.06
N ALA A 298 -20.54 12.15 -10.56
CA ALA A 298 -20.09 11.42 -11.75
C ALA A 298 -19.99 12.27 -13.05
N ASP A 299 -20.34 13.55 -12.99
CA ASP A 299 -20.26 14.51 -14.09
C ASP A 299 -18.86 15.16 -14.25
N ASP A 300 -18.00 15.14 -13.22
CA ASP A 300 -16.71 15.86 -13.25
C ASP A 300 -15.59 15.11 -14.02
N ALA A 301 -15.85 13.87 -14.43
CA ALA A 301 -14.92 13.07 -15.24
C ALA A 301 -14.90 13.47 -16.74
N THR A 302 -15.64 14.50 -17.16
CA THR A 302 -15.79 14.84 -18.60
C THR A 302 -15.07 16.11 -19.07
N GLU A 303 -14.47 16.92 -18.20
CA GLU A 303 -13.88 18.21 -18.60
C GLU A 303 -12.36 18.15 -18.94
N ALA A 304 -11.67 17.02 -18.77
CA ALA A 304 -10.23 16.92 -19.04
C ALA A 304 -9.85 16.67 -20.52
N ASN A 305 -10.81 16.68 -21.45
CA ASN A 305 -10.52 16.43 -22.88
C ASN A 305 -11.18 17.44 -23.83
N ALA A 306 -10.85 18.72 -23.65
CA ALA A 306 -10.99 19.71 -24.70
C ALA A 306 -9.60 20.20 -25.12
N THR A 307 -9.06 19.55 -26.15
CA THR A 307 -7.91 20.04 -26.90
C THR A 307 -8.24 21.41 -27.48
N ASP A 308 -7.69 22.47 -26.89
CA ASP A 308 -7.70 23.82 -27.46
C ASP A 308 -6.88 23.82 -28.75
N ASN A 309 -7.60 23.73 -29.87
CA ASN A 309 -7.07 23.96 -31.19
C ASN A 309 -8.04 24.87 -31.94
N SER A 310 -7.94 26.17 -31.71
CA SER A 310 -8.07 27.20 -32.75
C SER A 310 -8.19 28.57 -32.10
N THR A 311 -7.29 29.50 -32.42
CA THR A 311 -7.67 30.61 -33.32
C THR A 311 -6.50 31.56 -33.59
N GLY A 312 -6.26 31.83 -34.88
CA GLY A 312 -5.46 32.97 -35.34
C GLY A 312 -6.04 33.47 -36.65
N THR A 313 -7.10 34.27 -36.59
CA THR A 313 -7.59 35.06 -37.72
C THR A 313 -7.07 36.49 -37.55
N GLU A 314 -6.33 36.94 -38.55
CA GLU A 314 -5.83 38.31 -38.66
C GLU A 314 -6.98 39.31 -38.86
N SER A 315 -6.87 40.48 -38.24
CA SER A 315 -7.45 41.71 -38.78
C SER A 315 -6.67 42.91 -38.26
N GLU A 316 -6.21 43.71 -39.23
CA GLU A 316 -5.42 44.93 -39.11
C GLU A 316 -6.17 46.07 -38.39
N GLY A 317 -5.42 47.00 -37.78
CA GLY A 317 -5.98 48.24 -37.23
C GLY A 317 -5.02 49.14 -36.42
N GLU A 318 -4.07 49.77 -37.12
CA GLU A 318 -3.68 51.19 -37.00
C GLU A 318 -3.20 51.84 -35.66
N THR A 319 -1.87 52.02 -35.58
CA THR A 319 -1.02 53.17 -35.16
C THR A 319 -1.36 54.12 -33.99
N THR A 320 -0.34 54.37 -33.14
CA THR A 320 0.38 55.64 -32.78
C THR A 320 1.08 55.40 -31.42
N ASP A 321 2.22 55.93 -31.00
CA ASP A 321 3.35 56.73 -31.50
C ASP A 321 4.41 56.69 -30.35
N ALA A 322 5.64 57.09 -30.67
CA ALA A 322 6.93 57.00 -29.96
C ALA A 322 7.03 57.43 -28.48
N SER A 323 8.01 56.84 -27.75
CA SER A 323 9.24 57.51 -27.26
C SER A 323 9.99 56.60 -26.25
N GLU A 324 11.19 56.12 -26.60
CA GLU A 324 12.50 56.56 -26.06
C GLU A 324 12.89 55.96 -24.69
N ASP A 325 13.67 54.87 -24.76
CA ASP A 325 15.08 54.75 -24.31
C ASP A 325 15.56 55.57 -23.08
N GLY A 326 16.12 54.86 -22.08
CA GLY A 326 17.42 55.25 -21.51
C GLY A 326 17.59 55.22 -19.98
N GLU A 327 18.76 54.70 -19.59
CA GLU A 327 19.49 54.84 -18.30
C GLU A 327 19.21 53.76 -17.23
N ASP A 328 20.07 52.74 -17.06
CA ASP A 328 21.43 52.73 -16.46
C ASP A 328 21.47 53.24 -15.01
N ILE A 329 21.57 52.33 -14.01
CA ILE A 329 22.45 52.51 -12.83
C ILE A 329 23.01 51.14 -12.41
N ALA A 330 24.34 51.08 -12.33
CA ALA A 330 25.16 50.01 -11.79
C ALA A 330 25.60 50.32 -10.34
N ALA A 331 26.23 49.29 -9.73
CA ALA A 331 27.08 49.31 -8.54
C ALA A 331 26.32 49.24 -7.18
N ASP A 332 26.76 48.47 -6.17
CA ASP A 332 28.14 48.27 -5.70
C ASP A 332 28.40 46.82 -5.19
N ASN A 333 29.59 46.31 -5.55
CA ASN A 333 30.40 45.37 -4.76
C ASN A 333 31.06 46.15 -3.60
N GLU A 334 31.41 45.47 -2.50
CA GLU A 334 32.72 45.40 -1.78
C GLU A 334 32.41 44.67 -0.45
N ASP A 335 32.90 43.44 -0.21
CA ASP A 335 34.23 43.03 0.28
C ASP A 335 34.57 43.45 1.74
N GLU A 336 35.49 42.66 2.33
CA GLU A 336 36.14 42.72 3.67
C GLU A 336 35.55 41.71 4.70
N ALA A 337 36.16 40.55 4.98
CA ALA A 337 37.48 40.21 5.55
C ALA A 337 37.49 40.01 7.09
N ASP A 338 37.70 38.74 7.47
CA ASP A 338 38.73 38.21 8.39
C ASP A 338 39.03 38.90 9.75
N SER A 339 38.89 38.15 10.86
CA SER A 339 39.89 38.06 11.96
C SER A 339 39.46 37.13 13.11
N ASP A 340 40.14 36.00 13.22
CA ASP A 340 40.96 35.51 14.35
C ASP A 340 40.55 35.65 15.86
N GLU A 341 40.77 34.50 16.53
CA GLU A 341 41.38 34.25 17.86
C GLU A 341 40.71 34.46 19.24
N SER A 342 41.12 33.53 20.13
CA SER A 342 41.14 33.50 21.62
C SER A 342 39.87 32.95 22.35
N GLU A 343 39.90 31.99 23.28
CA GLU A 343 40.91 31.37 24.19
C GLU A 343 40.63 29.88 24.43
#